data_AF-A0A965PBG2-F1
#
_entry.id   AF-A0A965PBG2-F1
#
_cell.length_a   1.000
_cell.length_b   1.000
_cell.length_c   1.000
_cell.angle_alpha   90.00
_cell.angle_beta   90.00
_cell.angle_gamma   90.00
#
_symmetry.space_group_name_H-M   'P 1'
#
loop_
_entity.id
_entity.type
_entity.pdbx_description
1 polymer ?
#
loop_
_entity_poly.entity_id
_entity_poly.type
_entity_poly.pdbx_seq_one_letter_code
_entity_poly.pdbx_strand_id
1 'polypeptide(L)'
;MTSYVSVFTGDVIQPTDVSYQAFSISANLDLVWPQDGDAAGDYVARIMQISASTSGLFVDMPPANQTSVGTDSLIRNVGANSFTVRDYNGNTIVAVAAGDAKYVYVTSNATAAGTWGVIAFGAGSSSADASTLAGYGLKAISTTLNQSHPVATTSSTFTAGAADRAKNYVWTGGAGSVTLLNATTLGNDWFVMLRNGGTGTLTVTPSSGQLINGSASLVMQVSDSAFICCSGTAFYTVGLGRTTNFAFSVLAYPITSGGSPYTLTAAQAQNTIISLTGTLTTPVTINVPAVVQVYYVLNASTGSTVTFTTGIGGSSSSTLNPSTQAILICDATNVLNASTVITGGSAITLINGSAAAPSLNFSGDVTTGLYFAAGDLGFSINGTSEMTLGSGGLTVVSGISGGTFP
;
A
#
# COMPACT_ATOMS: atom_id res chain seq x y z
N MET A 1 52.50 -8.67 61.05
CA MET A 1 52.24 -7.54 60.13
C MET A 1 53.47 -6.64 60.18
N THR A 2 54.38 -6.79 59.21
CA THR A 2 55.55 -5.91 59.06
C THR A 2 55.25 -4.97 57.90
N SER A 3 54.88 -3.72 58.17
CA SER A 3 54.78 -2.70 57.13
C SER A 3 56.14 -2.03 56.96
N TYR A 4 56.55 -1.81 55.71
CA TYR A 4 57.75 -1.06 55.37
C TYR A 4 57.40 0.44 55.41
N VAL A 5 58.00 1.18 56.35
CA VAL A 5 57.77 2.61 56.54
C VAL A 5 58.75 3.41 55.67
N SER A 6 58.27 4.42 54.95
CA SER A 6 59.14 5.36 54.20
C SER A 6 60.02 6.15 55.18
N VAL A 7 61.34 6.09 55.00
CA VAL A 7 62.34 6.68 55.91
C VAL A 7 62.40 8.23 55.89
N PHE A 8 61.58 8.90 55.08
CA PHE A 8 61.58 10.38 54.98
C PHE A 8 60.27 11.07 55.35
N THR A 9 59.15 10.36 55.47
CA THR A 9 57.84 10.99 55.77
C THR A 9 57.01 10.29 56.84
N GLY A 10 57.35 9.05 57.24
CA GLY A 10 56.58 8.30 58.24
C GLY A 10 55.19 7.83 57.78
N ASP A 11 54.79 8.18 56.55
CA ASP A 11 53.54 7.73 55.95
C ASP A 11 53.69 6.35 55.29
N VAL A 12 52.60 5.57 55.34
CA VAL A 12 52.50 4.28 54.64
C VAL A 12 52.50 4.56 53.14
N ILE A 13 53.47 4.00 52.39
CA ILE A 13 53.42 4.03 50.93
C ILE A 13 52.19 3.23 50.51
N GLN A 14 51.12 3.91 50.07
CA GLN A 14 49.97 3.26 49.49
C GLN A 14 50.32 2.88 48.04
N PRO A 15 50.36 1.59 47.68
CA PRO A 15 50.49 1.19 46.29
C PRO A 15 49.33 1.77 45.49
N THR A 16 49.59 2.24 44.27
CA THR A 16 48.56 2.79 43.39
C THR A 16 47.58 1.67 43.02
N ASP A 17 46.30 1.87 43.31
CA ASP A 17 45.22 0.93 43.00
C ASP A 17 45.09 0.75 41.47
N VAL A 18 45.16 -0.50 41.00
CA VAL A 18 45.03 -0.82 39.58
C VAL A 18 43.54 -0.82 39.24
N SER A 19 43.08 0.25 38.60
CA SER A 19 41.65 0.47 38.37
C SER A 19 41.06 -0.42 37.28
N TYR A 20 41.83 -0.80 36.27
CA TYR A 20 41.36 -1.58 35.13
C TYR A 20 42.48 -2.44 34.51
N GLN A 21 42.16 -3.69 34.19
CA GLN A 21 43.03 -4.56 33.41
C GLN A 21 42.23 -5.44 32.44
N ALA A 22 42.81 -5.72 31.27
CA ALA A 22 42.25 -6.61 30.27
C ALA A 22 43.21 -7.76 29.96
N PHE A 23 42.68 -8.99 29.93
CA PHE A 23 43.43 -10.22 29.71
C PHE A 23 42.87 -11.00 28.52
N SER A 24 43.79 -11.60 27.75
CA SER A 24 43.47 -12.59 26.71
C SER A 24 44.22 -13.87 27.03
N ILE A 25 43.52 -14.84 27.61
CA ILE A 25 44.14 -16.04 28.19
C ILE A 25 44.04 -17.22 27.22
N SER A 26 45.17 -17.91 27.03
CA SER A 26 45.26 -19.18 26.28
C SER A 26 45.76 -20.35 27.13
N ALA A 27 46.17 -20.05 28.36
CA ALA A 27 46.49 -20.98 29.44
C ALA A 27 45.88 -20.40 30.74
N ASN A 28 46.04 -21.10 31.87
CA ASN A 28 45.61 -20.58 33.16
C ASN A 28 46.37 -19.30 33.50
N LEU A 29 45.69 -18.37 34.17
CA LEU A 29 46.22 -17.07 34.57
C LEU A 29 46.34 -17.03 36.09
N ASP A 30 47.56 -16.85 36.59
CA ASP A 30 47.84 -16.65 38.01
C ASP A 30 47.98 -15.15 38.28
N LEU A 31 47.10 -14.59 39.12
CA LEU A 31 47.12 -13.16 39.44
C LEU A 31 47.94 -12.88 40.70
N VAL A 32 48.52 -11.68 40.78
CA VAL A 32 49.21 -11.16 41.98
C VAL A 32 48.57 -9.88 42.51
N TRP A 33 48.70 -9.61 43.82
CA TRP A 33 48.24 -8.34 44.37
C TRP A 33 49.16 -7.18 43.92
N PRO A 34 48.62 -6.00 43.59
CA PRO A 34 49.42 -4.85 43.12
C PRO A 34 50.55 -4.38 44.06
N GLN A 35 50.49 -4.76 45.33
CA GLN A 35 51.47 -4.38 46.36
C GLN A 35 52.77 -5.19 46.31
N ASP A 36 52.81 -6.32 45.58
CA ASP A 36 53.92 -7.28 45.65
C ASP A 36 55.04 -7.05 44.61
N GLY A 37 54.96 -6.00 43.79
CA GLY A 37 56.09 -5.46 43.02
C GLY A 37 56.77 -6.40 42.01
N ASP A 38 56.19 -7.56 41.69
CA ASP A 38 56.81 -8.53 40.79
C ASP A 38 56.57 -8.14 39.31
N ALA A 39 57.63 -8.20 38.50
CA ALA A 39 57.72 -7.55 37.20
C ALA A 39 56.88 -8.18 36.05
N ALA A 40 55.95 -9.09 36.35
CA ALA A 40 55.22 -9.87 35.36
C ALA A 40 53.92 -9.22 34.84
N GLY A 41 53.38 -8.20 35.52
CA GLY A 41 52.28 -7.38 34.98
C GLY A 41 50.85 -7.93 35.14
N ASP A 42 50.66 -9.15 35.66
CA ASP A 42 49.36 -9.80 35.81
C ASP A 42 48.73 -9.53 37.19
N TYR A 43 48.29 -8.29 37.40
CA TYR A 43 47.77 -7.84 38.68
C TYR A 43 46.25 -8.02 38.79
N VAL A 44 45.75 -8.20 40.02
CA VAL A 44 44.31 -8.02 40.27
C VAL A 44 43.97 -6.54 40.16
N ALA A 45 43.03 -6.21 39.28
CA ALA A 45 42.47 -4.87 39.14
C ALA A 45 41.04 -4.79 39.70
N ARG A 46 40.57 -3.58 40.02
CA ARG A 46 39.17 -3.36 40.44
C ARG A 46 38.17 -3.80 39.37
N ILE A 47 38.51 -3.62 38.10
CA ILE A 47 37.72 -4.10 36.96
C ILE A 47 38.63 -4.92 36.04
N MET A 48 38.28 -6.19 35.83
CA MET A 48 38.99 -7.10 34.94
C MET A 48 38.10 -7.52 33.78
N GLN A 49 38.57 -7.32 32.55
CA GLN A 49 37.97 -7.90 31.35
C GLN A 49 38.81 -9.08 30.89
N ILE A 50 38.20 -10.24 30.76
CA ILE A 50 38.94 -11.47 30.42
C ILE A 50 38.28 -12.11 29.22
N SER A 51 39.10 -12.50 28.23
CA SER A 51 38.68 -13.35 27.11
C SER A 51 39.50 -14.63 27.11
N ALA A 52 38.83 -15.78 27.07
CA ALA A 52 39.46 -17.09 27.05
C ALA A 52 39.44 -17.69 25.63
N SER A 53 40.59 -18.17 25.16
CA SER A 53 40.72 -18.77 23.82
C SER A 53 40.12 -20.17 23.73
N THR A 54 39.94 -20.86 24.85
CA THR A 54 39.29 -22.18 24.97
C THR A 54 38.50 -22.29 26.27
N SER A 55 37.57 -23.24 26.36
CA SER A 55 36.87 -23.56 27.59
C SER A 55 37.77 -24.33 28.57
N GLY A 56 37.46 -24.25 29.87
CA GLY A 56 38.17 -24.98 30.92
C GLY A 56 39.44 -24.30 31.44
N LEU A 57 39.69 -23.04 31.06
CA LEU A 57 40.78 -22.24 31.63
C LEU A 57 40.43 -21.71 33.02
N PHE A 58 41.46 -21.53 33.83
CA PHE A 58 41.34 -21.01 35.19
C PHE A 58 41.98 -19.61 35.32
N VAL A 59 41.38 -18.79 36.18
CA VAL A 59 41.94 -17.53 36.65
C VAL A 59 42.09 -17.65 38.17
N ASP A 60 43.33 -17.76 38.63
CA ASP A 60 43.67 -18.01 40.02
C ASP A 60 43.90 -16.68 40.73
N MET A 61 43.09 -16.42 41.76
CA MET A 61 43.25 -15.23 42.60
C MET A 61 44.48 -15.35 43.49
N PRO A 62 45.16 -14.24 43.83
CA PRO A 62 46.33 -14.26 44.68
C PRO A 62 45.97 -14.66 46.13
N PRO A 63 46.97 -15.00 46.97
CA PRO A 63 46.75 -15.38 48.36
C PRO A 63 45.91 -14.34 49.13
N ALA A 64 44.77 -14.76 49.67
CA ALA A 64 43.85 -13.87 50.36
C ALA A 64 44.46 -13.29 51.65
N ASN A 65 45.40 -14.00 52.29
CA ASN A 65 46.11 -13.56 53.50
C ASN A 65 47.11 -12.40 53.27
N GLN A 66 47.35 -12.02 52.02
CA GLN A 66 48.16 -10.85 51.66
C GLN A 66 47.31 -9.57 51.55
N THR A 67 45.98 -9.67 51.49
CA THR A 67 45.10 -8.50 51.37
C THR A 67 44.14 -8.37 52.56
N SER A 68 43.45 -7.23 52.65
CA SER A 68 42.42 -7.01 53.68
C SER A 68 41.09 -7.68 53.31
N VAL A 69 40.28 -7.99 54.32
CA VAL A 69 38.87 -8.37 54.09
C VAL A 69 38.15 -7.19 53.44
N GLY A 70 37.35 -7.47 52.41
CA GLY A 70 36.63 -6.46 51.63
C GLY A 70 37.32 -6.07 50.31
N THR A 71 38.55 -6.50 50.05
CA THR A 71 39.19 -6.32 48.74
C THR A 71 38.37 -6.99 47.65
N ASP A 72 38.07 -6.26 46.59
CA ASP A 72 37.08 -6.60 45.59
C ASP A 72 37.60 -6.52 44.14
N SER A 73 36.92 -7.24 43.25
CA SER A 73 37.12 -7.12 41.80
C SER A 73 35.84 -7.45 41.04
N LEU A 74 35.54 -6.64 40.02
CA LEU A 74 34.52 -6.90 39.02
C LEU A 74 35.15 -7.61 37.83
N ILE A 75 34.76 -8.85 37.59
CA ILE A 75 35.27 -9.69 36.51
C ILE A 75 34.21 -9.83 35.44
N ARG A 76 34.52 -9.44 34.20
CA ARG A 76 33.65 -9.58 33.04
C ARG A 76 34.28 -10.50 31.98
N ASN A 77 33.55 -11.54 31.58
CA ASN A 77 33.93 -12.37 30.46
C ASN A 77 33.48 -11.72 29.14
N VAL A 78 34.44 -11.17 28.40
CA VAL A 78 34.20 -10.55 27.08
C VAL A 78 34.46 -11.52 25.92
N GLY A 79 34.92 -12.75 26.22
CA GLY A 79 35.17 -13.80 25.24
C GLY A 79 33.98 -14.75 25.02
N ALA A 80 34.15 -15.69 24.09
CA ALA A 80 33.12 -16.68 23.73
C ALA A 80 33.14 -17.94 24.61
N ASN A 81 34.23 -18.20 25.33
CA ASN A 81 34.42 -19.39 26.15
C ASN A 81 34.30 -19.07 27.64
N SER A 82 33.77 -20.00 28.43
CA SER A 82 33.74 -19.90 29.88
C SER A 82 35.11 -20.15 30.51
N PHE A 83 35.39 -19.44 31.60
CA PHE A 83 36.53 -19.70 32.48
C PHE A 83 36.07 -19.72 33.93
N THR A 84 36.88 -20.33 34.79
CA THR A 84 36.58 -20.47 36.22
C THR A 84 37.56 -19.67 37.05
N VAL A 85 37.04 -18.82 37.93
CA VAL A 85 37.83 -18.10 38.92
C VAL A 85 38.01 -18.99 40.14
N ARG A 86 39.25 -19.15 40.59
CA ARG A 86 39.63 -20.00 41.72
C ARG A 86 40.39 -19.22 42.79
N ASP A 87 40.40 -19.76 44.00
CA ASP A 87 41.29 -19.29 45.06
C ASP A 87 42.72 -19.80 44.85
N TYR A 88 43.64 -19.30 45.66
CA TYR A 88 45.06 -19.66 45.58
C TYR A 88 45.33 -21.17 45.79
N ASN A 89 44.44 -21.90 46.45
CA ASN A 89 44.56 -23.34 46.69
C ASN A 89 43.88 -24.17 45.58
N GLY A 90 43.32 -23.54 44.55
CA GLY A 90 42.65 -24.19 43.43
C GLY A 90 41.19 -24.56 43.68
N ASN A 91 40.56 -24.11 44.78
CA ASN A 91 39.11 -24.28 44.95
C ASN A 91 38.36 -23.28 44.08
N THR A 92 37.18 -23.67 43.60
CA THR A 92 36.36 -22.80 42.75
C THR A 92 35.69 -21.70 43.56
N ILE A 93 35.89 -20.44 43.15
CA ILE A 93 35.13 -19.28 43.65
C ILE A 93 33.85 -19.12 42.81
N VAL A 94 33.99 -18.98 41.49
CA VAL A 94 32.86 -18.82 40.57
C VAL A 94 33.24 -19.20 39.14
N ALA A 95 32.31 -19.82 38.40
CA ALA A 95 32.42 -19.96 36.95
C ALA A 95 31.81 -18.74 36.26
N VAL A 96 32.56 -18.13 35.33
CA VAL A 96 32.12 -16.96 34.56
C VAL A 96 31.81 -17.39 33.13
N ALA A 97 30.53 -17.56 32.83
CA ALA A 97 30.07 -17.87 31.46
C ALA A 97 30.39 -16.71 30.50
N ALA A 98 30.39 -17.00 29.20
CA ALA A 98 30.58 -15.98 28.18
C ALA A 98 29.54 -14.86 28.32
N GLY A 99 29.98 -13.60 28.42
CA GLY A 99 29.12 -12.43 28.62
C GLY A 99 28.74 -12.11 30.06
N ASP A 100 28.95 -13.03 31.01
CA ASP A 100 28.65 -12.76 32.42
C ASP A 100 29.65 -11.78 33.04
N ALA A 101 29.14 -11.01 34.01
CA ALA A 101 29.93 -10.20 34.94
C ALA A 101 29.66 -10.66 36.38
N LYS A 102 30.72 -11.00 37.10
CA LYS A 102 30.69 -11.41 38.51
C LYS A 102 31.50 -10.42 39.33
N TYR A 103 30.96 -10.02 40.47
CA TYR A 103 31.66 -9.22 41.46
C TYR A 103 32.10 -10.13 42.59
N VAL A 104 33.41 -10.18 42.85
CA VAL A 104 34.01 -11.06 43.85
C VAL A 104 34.75 -10.24 44.89
N TYR A 105 34.68 -10.63 46.16
CA TYR A 105 35.36 -9.93 47.24
C TYR A 105 35.76 -10.88 48.37
N VAL A 106 36.84 -10.56 49.08
CA VAL A 106 37.34 -11.39 50.19
C VAL A 106 36.46 -11.17 51.42
N THR A 107 35.88 -12.25 51.98
CA THR A 107 35.11 -12.23 53.24
C THR A 107 35.90 -12.71 54.45
N SER A 108 36.97 -13.48 54.24
CA SER A 108 37.93 -13.89 55.27
C SER A 108 39.32 -14.09 54.66
N ASN A 109 40.36 -13.60 55.33
CA ASN A 109 41.76 -13.70 54.92
C ASN A 109 42.61 -14.55 55.90
N ALA A 110 41.97 -15.42 56.70
CA ALA A 110 42.65 -16.23 57.72
C ALA A 110 43.61 -17.29 57.13
N THR A 111 43.44 -17.68 55.86
CA THR A 111 44.28 -18.65 55.13
C THR A 111 44.67 -18.08 53.76
N ALA A 112 45.62 -18.70 53.08
CA ALA A 112 46.01 -18.30 51.71
C ALA A 112 44.85 -18.45 50.71
N ALA A 113 43.99 -19.46 50.86
CA ALA A 113 42.76 -19.60 50.08
C ALA A 113 41.73 -18.49 50.39
N GLY A 114 41.62 -18.12 51.66
CA GLY A 114 40.58 -17.21 52.15
C GLY A 114 39.16 -17.75 51.97
N THR A 115 38.18 -16.90 52.19
CA THR A 115 36.78 -17.13 51.80
C THR A 115 36.33 -15.95 50.95
N TRP A 116 35.56 -16.24 49.91
CA TRP A 116 35.18 -15.26 48.89
C TRP A 116 33.66 -15.14 48.83
N GLY A 117 33.17 -13.90 48.81
CA GLY A 117 31.80 -13.57 48.47
C GLY A 117 31.67 -13.35 46.97
N VAL A 118 30.54 -13.75 46.40
CA VAL A 118 30.25 -13.61 44.96
C VAL A 118 28.88 -13.00 44.79
N ILE A 119 28.81 -11.92 44.01
CA ILE A 119 27.56 -11.29 43.59
C ILE A 119 27.48 -11.39 42.06
N ALA A 120 26.35 -11.88 41.55
CA ALA A 120 26.05 -11.80 40.13
C ALA A 120 25.78 -10.33 39.77
N PHE A 121 26.75 -9.66 39.14
CA PHE A 121 26.68 -8.23 38.84
C PHE A 121 25.96 -7.95 37.52
N GLY A 122 26.00 -8.90 36.59
CA GLY A 122 25.18 -8.90 35.37
C GLY A 122 25.29 -10.21 34.62
N ALA A 123 24.17 -10.70 34.07
CA ALA A 123 24.16 -11.75 33.05
C ALA A 123 23.97 -11.05 31.69
N GLY A 124 25.07 -10.58 31.11
CA GLY A 124 25.04 -9.81 29.87
C GLY A 124 25.28 -10.74 28.69
N SER A 125 24.23 -11.15 27.97
CA SER A 125 24.47 -11.71 26.64
C SER A 125 25.14 -10.62 25.78
N SER A 126 26.38 -10.84 25.33
CA SER A 126 27.08 -9.88 24.44
C SER A 126 26.50 -9.83 23.02
N SER A 127 25.46 -10.61 22.75
CA SER A 127 24.52 -10.43 21.66
C SER A 127 23.18 -11.02 22.12
N ALA A 128 22.07 -10.28 21.96
CA ALA A 128 20.75 -10.91 22.08
C ALA A 128 20.72 -12.09 21.09
N ASP A 129 20.40 -13.30 21.56
CA ASP A 129 20.26 -14.45 20.68
C ASP A 129 19.03 -14.20 19.80
N ALA A 130 19.25 -13.64 18.61
CA ALA A 130 18.21 -13.27 17.68
C ALA A 130 17.29 -14.44 17.34
N SER A 131 17.77 -15.69 17.48
CA SER A 131 16.96 -16.90 17.27
C SER A 131 15.87 -17.08 18.33
N THR A 132 16.11 -16.64 19.57
CA THR A 132 15.13 -16.71 20.67
C THR A 132 14.03 -15.66 20.55
N LEU A 133 14.28 -14.57 19.81
CA LEU A 133 13.34 -13.47 19.56
C LEU A 133 12.68 -13.54 18.18
N ALA A 134 13.11 -14.47 17.32
CA ALA A 134 12.57 -14.65 15.98
C ALA A 134 11.16 -15.25 16.05
N GLY A 135 10.15 -14.39 15.88
CA GLY A 135 8.74 -14.77 15.72
C GLY A 135 8.29 -14.75 14.25
N TYR A 136 6.99 -14.96 14.03
CA TYR A 136 6.40 -14.88 12.68
C TYR A 136 6.69 -13.53 12.01
N GLY A 137 7.22 -13.57 10.79
CA GLY A 137 7.60 -12.37 10.04
C GLY A 137 9.04 -11.91 10.27
N LEU A 138 9.78 -12.56 11.18
CA LEU A 138 11.17 -12.27 11.48
C LEU A 138 12.03 -13.53 11.29
N LYS A 139 13.24 -13.35 10.77
CA LYS A 139 14.25 -14.39 10.65
C LYS A 139 15.55 -13.88 11.26
N ALA A 140 16.09 -14.64 12.21
CA ALA A 140 17.41 -14.41 12.74
C ALA A 140 18.46 -14.75 11.67
N ILE A 141 19.36 -13.81 11.39
CA ILE A 141 20.55 -14.06 10.57
C ILE A 141 21.74 -13.56 11.39
N SER A 142 22.49 -14.48 11.98
CA SER A 142 23.56 -14.15 12.93
C SER A 142 23.01 -13.29 14.09
N THR A 143 23.53 -12.07 14.27
CA THR A 143 23.14 -11.14 15.35
C THR A 143 22.00 -10.19 14.95
N THR A 144 21.43 -10.29 13.75
CA THR A 144 20.37 -9.37 13.28
C THR A 144 19.02 -10.05 13.09
N LEU A 145 17.94 -9.31 13.39
CA LEU A 145 16.57 -9.67 13.02
C LEU A 145 16.25 -9.08 11.65
N ASN A 146 15.84 -9.94 10.72
CA ASN A 146 15.51 -9.55 9.36
C ASN A 146 14.03 -9.82 9.10
N GLN A 147 13.38 -8.96 8.32
CA GLN A 147 12.02 -9.21 7.88
C GLN A 147 11.97 -10.44 6.96
N SER A 148 11.02 -11.34 7.19
CA SER A 148 10.88 -12.58 6.42
C SER A 148 9.44 -12.85 6.05
N HIS A 149 9.22 -13.13 4.77
CA HIS A 149 7.92 -13.47 4.19
C HIS A 149 8.00 -14.83 3.49
N PRO A 150 7.95 -15.95 4.23
CA PRO A 150 8.13 -17.26 3.65
C PRO A 150 7.00 -17.57 2.67
N VAL A 151 7.39 -18.05 1.48
CA VAL A 151 6.44 -18.40 0.42
C VAL A 151 5.85 -19.77 0.70
N ALA A 152 4.51 -19.86 0.70
CA ALA A 152 3.75 -21.10 0.79
C ALA A 152 2.84 -21.22 -0.44
N THR A 153 2.86 -22.37 -1.10
CA THR A 153 1.96 -22.66 -2.23
C THR A 153 0.80 -23.53 -1.74
N THR A 154 -0.41 -23.30 -2.25
CA THR A 154 -1.58 -24.10 -1.90
C THR A 154 -2.57 -24.16 -3.06
N SER A 155 -3.17 -25.32 -3.28
CA SER A 155 -4.19 -25.56 -4.30
C SER A 155 -5.55 -25.95 -3.71
N SER A 156 -5.70 -25.89 -2.39
CA SER A 156 -6.90 -26.29 -1.65
C SER A 156 -7.36 -25.18 -0.71
N THR A 157 -8.68 -25.04 -0.57
CA THR A 157 -9.29 -24.10 0.38
C THR A 157 -8.74 -24.32 1.79
N PHE A 158 -8.40 -23.23 2.47
CA PHE A 158 -7.86 -23.26 3.82
C PHE A 158 -8.32 -22.06 4.64
N THR A 159 -8.14 -22.17 5.96
CA THR A 159 -8.38 -21.07 6.90
C THR A 159 -7.04 -20.47 7.31
N ALA A 160 -6.82 -19.19 7.02
CA ALA A 160 -5.64 -18.46 7.47
C ALA A 160 -5.79 -18.10 8.97
N GLY A 161 -4.89 -18.63 9.79
CA GLY A 161 -4.88 -18.46 11.25
C GLY A 161 -3.69 -17.63 11.76
N ALA A 162 -3.52 -17.60 13.08
CA ALA A 162 -2.45 -16.83 13.72
C ALA A 162 -1.04 -17.25 13.26
N ALA A 163 -0.82 -18.55 13.03
CA ALA A 163 0.45 -19.11 12.56
C ALA A 163 0.79 -18.74 11.09
N ASP A 164 -0.16 -18.17 10.36
CA ASP A 164 0.00 -17.76 8.96
C ASP A 164 0.45 -16.31 8.81
N ARG A 165 0.66 -15.63 9.96
CA ARG A 165 1.19 -14.28 10.01
C ARG A 165 2.46 -14.15 9.19
N ALA A 166 2.51 -13.11 8.37
CA ALA A 166 3.61 -12.73 7.49
C ALA A 166 4.00 -13.74 6.40
N LYS A 167 3.23 -14.82 6.20
CA LYS A 167 3.44 -15.74 5.07
C LYS A 167 3.02 -15.07 3.74
N ASN A 168 3.68 -15.50 2.67
CA ASN A 168 3.30 -15.17 1.30
C ASN A 168 2.65 -16.40 0.64
N TYR A 169 1.31 -16.41 0.59
CA TYR A 169 0.56 -17.46 -0.05
C TYR A 169 0.44 -17.23 -1.55
N VAL A 170 0.82 -18.25 -2.31
CA VAL A 170 0.55 -18.36 -3.74
C VAL A 170 -0.50 -19.45 -3.93
N TRP A 171 -1.72 -19.04 -4.27
CA TRP A 171 -2.77 -19.95 -4.69
C TRP A 171 -2.44 -20.50 -6.07
N THR A 172 -2.48 -21.83 -6.23
CA THR A 172 -2.17 -22.54 -7.49
C THR A 172 -3.34 -23.41 -7.97
N GLY A 173 -4.47 -23.38 -7.26
CA GLY A 173 -5.68 -24.15 -7.60
C GLY A 173 -6.54 -23.49 -8.67
N GLY A 174 -7.71 -24.10 -8.94
CA GLY A 174 -8.76 -23.49 -9.75
C GLY A 174 -9.57 -22.46 -8.96
N ALA A 175 -10.89 -22.50 -9.07
CA ALA A 175 -11.75 -21.73 -8.19
C ALA A 175 -11.67 -22.27 -6.75
N GLY A 176 -11.62 -21.38 -5.77
CA GLY A 176 -11.56 -21.78 -4.37
C GLY A 176 -11.72 -20.61 -3.42
N SER A 177 -11.48 -20.88 -2.14
CA SER A 177 -11.66 -19.88 -1.09
C SER A 177 -10.57 -19.91 -0.04
N VAL A 178 -10.32 -18.75 0.57
CA VAL A 178 -9.49 -18.60 1.77
C VAL A 178 -10.36 -17.97 2.84
N THR A 179 -10.53 -18.66 3.96
CA THR A 179 -11.26 -18.12 5.11
C THR A 179 -10.27 -17.42 6.03
N LEU A 180 -10.53 -16.18 6.44
CA LEU A 180 -9.74 -15.51 7.47
C LEU A 180 -10.34 -15.82 8.84
N LEU A 181 -9.52 -16.28 9.79
CA LEU A 181 -9.94 -16.45 11.18
C LEU A 181 -10.39 -15.08 11.77
N ASN A 182 -11.18 -15.12 12.84
CA ASN A 182 -11.78 -13.92 13.40
C ASN A 182 -10.73 -12.83 13.70
N ALA A 183 -10.99 -11.60 13.26
CA ALA A 183 -10.11 -10.45 13.44
C ALA A 183 -9.76 -10.19 14.92
N THR A 184 -10.66 -10.50 15.86
CA THR A 184 -10.38 -10.36 17.29
C THR A 184 -9.39 -11.42 17.79
N THR A 185 -9.41 -12.62 17.21
CA THR A 185 -8.46 -13.70 17.50
C THR A 185 -7.10 -13.46 16.83
N LEU A 186 -7.10 -12.95 15.60
CA LEU A 186 -5.87 -12.60 14.89
C LEU A 186 -5.21 -11.35 15.50
N GLY A 187 -6.00 -10.43 16.03
CA GLY A 187 -5.54 -9.19 16.65
C GLY A 187 -5.15 -8.13 15.64
N ASN A 188 -5.00 -6.89 16.15
CA ASN A 188 -4.43 -5.81 15.35
C ASN A 188 -3.00 -6.17 14.92
N ASP A 189 -2.57 -5.68 13.76
CA ASP A 189 -1.23 -5.89 13.19
C ASP A 189 -0.96 -7.33 12.68
N TRP A 190 -1.96 -8.23 12.68
CA TRP A 190 -1.85 -9.46 11.90
C TRP A 190 -1.93 -9.16 10.40
N PHE A 191 -1.07 -9.78 9.60
CA PHE A 191 -1.08 -9.62 8.15
C PHE A 191 -0.65 -10.87 7.40
N VAL A 192 -1.08 -11.00 6.15
CA VAL A 192 -0.68 -12.06 5.21
C VAL A 192 -0.59 -11.50 3.79
N MET A 193 0.35 -11.99 2.99
CA MET A 193 0.39 -11.72 1.55
C MET A 193 -0.32 -12.85 0.83
N LEU A 194 -1.19 -12.51 -0.11
CA LEU A 194 -1.92 -13.48 -0.91
C LEU A 194 -1.83 -13.10 -2.39
N ARG A 195 -1.44 -14.07 -3.21
CA ARG A 195 -1.42 -13.99 -4.67
C ARG A 195 -2.29 -15.10 -5.25
N ASN A 196 -3.22 -14.75 -6.13
CA ASN A 196 -3.93 -15.72 -6.95
C ASN A 196 -3.09 -16.04 -8.20
N GLY A 197 -2.27 -17.10 -8.13
CA GLY A 197 -1.52 -17.65 -9.27
C GLY A 197 -2.21 -18.84 -9.94
N GLY A 198 -3.47 -19.09 -9.59
CA GLY A 198 -4.25 -20.23 -10.06
C GLY A 198 -4.93 -19.99 -11.41
N THR A 199 -5.83 -20.89 -11.78
CA THR A 199 -6.60 -20.81 -13.04
C THR A 199 -8.03 -20.30 -12.85
N GLY A 200 -8.48 -20.11 -11.61
CA GLY A 200 -9.83 -19.67 -11.28
C GLY A 200 -9.87 -18.56 -10.24
N THR A 201 -11.08 -18.07 -9.99
CA THR A 201 -11.33 -16.99 -9.03
C THR A 201 -11.13 -17.48 -7.59
N LEU A 202 -10.42 -16.69 -6.79
CA LEU A 202 -10.18 -16.96 -5.39
C LEU A 202 -11.03 -16.03 -4.53
N THR A 203 -11.88 -16.59 -3.66
CA THR A 203 -12.71 -15.81 -2.75
C THR A 203 -12.12 -15.80 -1.35
N VAL A 204 -11.79 -14.61 -0.83
CA VAL A 204 -11.32 -14.42 0.53
C VAL A 204 -12.48 -13.97 1.41
N THR A 205 -12.79 -14.73 2.45
CA THR A 205 -13.97 -14.49 3.30
C THR A 205 -13.55 -14.40 4.76
N PRO A 206 -13.73 -13.25 5.44
CA PRO A 206 -13.62 -13.18 6.89
C PRO A 206 -14.68 -14.03 7.59
N SER A 207 -14.31 -14.65 8.70
CA SER A 207 -15.25 -15.40 9.54
C SER A 207 -16.14 -14.48 10.39
N SER A 208 -17.19 -15.05 10.98
CA SER A 208 -18.07 -14.37 11.95
C SER A 208 -18.73 -13.06 11.45
N GLY A 209 -18.99 -12.95 10.14
CA GLY A 209 -19.65 -11.78 9.54
C GLY A 209 -18.78 -10.52 9.47
N GLN A 210 -17.48 -10.65 9.68
CA GLN A 210 -16.54 -9.53 9.57
C GLN A 210 -16.35 -9.10 8.12
N LEU A 211 -15.88 -7.87 7.95
CA LEU A 211 -15.72 -7.26 6.63
C LEU A 211 -14.26 -7.19 6.22
N ILE A 212 -14.01 -7.37 4.93
CA ILE A 212 -12.75 -7.08 4.24
C ILE A 212 -13.02 -5.95 3.24
N ASN A 213 -12.30 -4.83 3.35
CA ASN A 213 -12.55 -3.61 2.57
C ASN A 213 -14.02 -3.15 2.62
N GLY A 214 -14.70 -3.33 3.75
CA GLY A 214 -16.12 -3.01 3.91
C GLY A 214 -17.10 -3.98 3.25
N SER A 215 -16.65 -5.12 2.72
CA SER A 215 -17.48 -6.17 2.11
C SER A 215 -17.35 -7.51 2.84
N ALA A 216 -18.38 -8.37 2.77
CA ALA A 216 -18.36 -9.68 3.44
C ALA A 216 -17.36 -10.68 2.82
N SER A 217 -16.94 -10.45 1.58
CA SER A 217 -15.89 -11.24 0.91
C SER A 217 -15.19 -10.40 -0.12
N LEU A 218 -13.91 -10.70 -0.32
CA LEU A 218 -13.08 -10.16 -1.37
C LEU A 218 -12.92 -11.20 -2.47
N VAL A 219 -13.20 -10.84 -3.71
CA VAL A 219 -13.01 -11.70 -4.87
C VAL A 219 -11.72 -11.30 -5.57
N MET A 220 -10.74 -12.20 -5.61
CA MET A 220 -9.46 -12.02 -6.30
C MET A 220 -9.47 -12.78 -7.62
N GLN A 221 -9.31 -12.06 -8.72
CA GLN A 221 -9.18 -12.65 -10.05
C GLN A 221 -7.81 -13.33 -10.23
N VAL A 222 -7.67 -14.12 -11.29
CA VAL A 222 -6.38 -14.71 -11.65
C VAL A 222 -5.35 -13.59 -11.84
N SER A 223 -4.16 -13.79 -11.28
CA SER A 223 -3.04 -12.82 -11.21
C SER A 223 -3.16 -11.69 -10.19
N ASP A 224 -4.31 -11.53 -9.52
CA ASP A 224 -4.45 -10.54 -8.45
C ASP A 224 -3.53 -10.85 -7.27
N SER A 225 -3.08 -9.81 -6.58
CA SER A 225 -2.25 -9.94 -5.38
C SER A 225 -2.60 -8.84 -4.40
N ALA A 226 -2.62 -9.17 -3.10
CA ALA A 226 -2.94 -8.22 -2.05
C ALA A 226 -2.18 -8.55 -0.76
N PHE A 227 -1.82 -7.50 -0.04
CA PHE A 227 -1.46 -7.58 1.37
C PHE A 227 -2.73 -7.42 2.18
N ILE A 228 -3.08 -8.42 2.98
CA ILE A 228 -4.28 -8.40 3.83
C ILE A 228 -3.83 -8.11 5.26
N CYS A 229 -4.34 -7.04 5.84
CA CYS A 229 -4.01 -6.59 7.19
C CYS A 229 -5.26 -6.60 8.08
N CYS A 230 -5.09 -6.94 9.35
CA CYS A 230 -6.14 -6.98 10.36
C CYS A 230 -6.03 -5.76 11.29
N SER A 231 -7.15 -5.08 11.54
CA SER A 231 -7.23 -4.00 12.55
C SER A 231 -7.59 -4.49 13.96
N GLY A 232 -7.82 -5.79 14.13
CA GLY A 232 -8.45 -6.38 15.31
C GLY A 232 -9.98 -6.42 15.26
N THR A 233 -10.61 -5.79 14.27
CA THR A 233 -12.07 -5.77 14.09
C THR A 233 -12.51 -6.06 12.64
N ALA A 234 -11.71 -5.65 11.66
CA ALA A 234 -11.95 -5.83 10.24
C ALA A 234 -10.64 -6.08 9.49
N PHE A 235 -10.76 -6.40 8.20
CA PHE A 235 -9.62 -6.62 7.31
C PHE A 235 -9.56 -5.56 6.22
N TYR A 236 -8.34 -5.20 5.84
CA TYR A 236 -8.05 -4.22 4.79
C TYR A 236 -7.02 -4.79 3.83
N THR A 237 -7.10 -4.42 2.56
CA THR A 237 -6.09 -4.76 1.57
C THR A 237 -5.22 -3.58 1.19
N VAL A 238 -3.92 -3.82 1.03
CA VAL A 238 -2.98 -2.91 0.39
C VAL A 238 -2.45 -3.56 -0.89
N GLY A 239 -2.36 -2.79 -1.98
CA GLY A 239 -1.76 -3.25 -3.23
C GLY A 239 -2.65 -4.15 -4.10
N LEU A 240 -3.92 -4.36 -3.75
CA LEU A 240 -4.87 -5.01 -4.67
C LEU A 240 -5.12 -4.11 -5.87
N GLY A 241 -4.59 -4.50 -7.03
CA GLY A 241 -4.84 -3.82 -8.29
C GLY A 241 -6.33 -3.89 -8.61
N ARG A 242 -7.01 -2.74 -8.65
CA ARG A 242 -8.36 -2.68 -9.22
C ARG A 242 -8.18 -2.76 -10.72
N THR A 243 -8.58 -3.86 -11.33
CA THR A 243 -8.76 -3.87 -12.79
C THR A 243 -9.76 -2.76 -13.12
N THR A 244 -9.30 -1.64 -13.66
CA THR A 244 -10.18 -0.69 -14.35
C THR A 244 -10.54 -1.35 -15.67
N ASN A 245 -11.42 -2.35 -15.60
CA ASN A 245 -12.05 -2.87 -16.79
C ASN A 245 -12.84 -1.67 -17.33
N PHE A 246 -12.43 -1.11 -18.47
CA PHE A 246 -13.26 -0.20 -19.24
C PHE A 246 -14.42 -1.02 -19.83
N ALA A 247 -15.29 -1.54 -18.96
CA ALA A 247 -16.56 -2.07 -19.38
C ALA A 247 -17.39 -0.85 -19.76
N PHE A 248 -17.57 -0.61 -21.05
CA PHE A 248 -18.64 0.27 -21.52
C PHE A 248 -19.96 -0.37 -21.04
N SER A 249 -20.50 0.15 -19.95
CA SER A 249 -21.82 -0.28 -19.47
C SER A 249 -22.90 0.49 -20.25
N VAL A 250 -23.95 -0.23 -20.63
CA VAL A 250 -25.06 0.31 -21.41
C VAL A 250 -26.25 0.57 -20.47
N LEU A 251 -26.83 1.76 -20.57
CA LEU A 251 -28.13 2.07 -20.00
C LEU A 251 -29.17 2.03 -21.12
N ALA A 252 -30.03 1.00 -21.12
CA ALA A 252 -31.25 1.02 -21.94
C ALA A 252 -32.35 1.77 -21.16
N TYR A 253 -32.70 2.98 -21.61
CA TYR A 253 -33.63 3.86 -20.91
C TYR A 253 -34.91 4.08 -21.72
N PRO A 254 -36.05 3.51 -21.30
CA PRO A 254 -37.32 3.72 -21.99
C PRO A 254 -37.86 5.13 -21.73
N ILE A 255 -38.34 5.80 -22.79
CA ILE A 255 -38.88 7.15 -22.74
C ILE A 255 -40.24 7.26 -23.42
N THR A 256 -41.09 8.15 -22.91
CA THR A 256 -42.39 8.52 -23.49
C THR A 256 -42.53 10.04 -23.50
N SER A 257 -43.40 10.57 -24.37
CA SER A 257 -43.60 12.02 -24.52
C SER A 257 -44.06 12.71 -23.22
N GLY A 258 -44.84 12.02 -22.37
CA GLY A 258 -45.38 12.57 -21.12
C GLY A 258 -44.38 12.64 -19.95
N GLY A 259 -43.19 12.03 -20.07
CA GLY A 259 -42.21 11.98 -18.97
C GLY A 259 -41.14 13.07 -18.99
N SER A 260 -41.21 14.02 -19.92
CA SER A 260 -40.23 15.10 -20.05
C SER A 260 -40.38 16.16 -18.94
N PRO A 261 -39.30 16.58 -18.24
CA PRO A 261 -37.91 16.13 -18.39
C PRO A 261 -37.61 14.87 -17.56
N TYR A 262 -36.88 13.92 -18.15
CA TYR A 262 -36.31 12.80 -17.41
C TYR A 262 -34.98 13.22 -16.79
N THR A 263 -34.78 13.01 -15.49
CA THR A 263 -33.50 13.29 -14.84
C THR A 263 -32.77 11.99 -14.52
N LEU A 264 -31.60 11.79 -15.11
CA LEU A 264 -30.77 10.62 -14.83
C LEU A 264 -30.14 10.73 -13.45
N THR A 265 -30.23 9.65 -12.67
CA THR A 265 -29.53 9.55 -11.39
C THR A 265 -28.02 9.41 -11.59
N ALA A 266 -27.22 9.71 -10.56
CA ALA A 266 -25.76 9.53 -10.60
C ALA A 266 -25.34 8.07 -10.89
N ALA A 267 -26.16 7.08 -10.52
CA ALA A 267 -25.90 5.67 -10.84
C ALA A 267 -26.21 5.34 -12.31
N GLN A 268 -27.28 5.90 -12.87
CA GLN A 268 -27.63 5.73 -14.28
C GLN A 268 -26.64 6.45 -15.19
N ALA A 269 -26.24 7.66 -14.82
CA ALA A 269 -25.28 8.45 -15.56
C ALA A 269 -23.84 7.88 -15.52
N GLN A 270 -23.51 6.96 -14.61
CA GLN A 270 -22.21 6.26 -14.67
C GLN A 270 -22.05 5.37 -15.92
N ASN A 271 -23.15 5.02 -16.60
CA ASN A 271 -23.09 4.29 -17.85
C ASN A 271 -22.54 5.17 -18.97
N THR A 272 -21.46 4.71 -19.61
CA THR A 272 -20.82 5.46 -20.70
C THR A 272 -21.67 5.42 -21.97
N ILE A 273 -22.49 4.38 -22.16
CA ILE A 273 -23.42 4.28 -23.28
C ILE A 273 -24.87 4.44 -22.78
N ILE A 274 -25.64 5.32 -23.41
CA ILE A 274 -27.07 5.52 -23.12
C ILE A 274 -27.88 5.26 -24.39
N SER A 275 -28.75 4.25 -24.36
CA SER A 275 -29.67 3.90 -25.44
C SER A 275 -31.09 4.24 -25.04
N LEU A 276 -31.69 5.21 -25.73
CA LEU A 276 -33.06 5.65 -25.51
C LEU A 276 -34.01 4.89 -26.42
N THR A 277 -35.07 4.30 -25.87
CA THR A 277 -36.07 3.56 -26.65
C THR A 277 -37.47 4.08 -26.36
N GLY A 278 -38.33 4.16 -27.38
CA GLY A 278 -39.72 4.59 -27.21
C GLY A 278 -40.32 5.15 -28.48
N THR A 279 -41.61 5.49 -28.41
CA THR A 279 -42.31 6.21 -29.48
C THR A 279 -42.73 7.57 -28.93
N LEU A 280 -42.20 8.64 -29.52
CA LEU A 280 -42.39 10.01 -29.07
C LEU A 280 -43.30 10.75 -30.03
N THR A 281 -44.30 11.45 -29.49
CA THR A 281 -45.18 12.35 -30.25
C THR A 281 -44.78 13.83 -30.10
N THR A 282 -43.99 14.15 -29.08
CA THR A 282 -43.47 15.49 -28.79
C THR A 282 -42.00 15.39 -28.39
N PRO A 283 -41.21 16.48 -28.52
CA PRO A 283 -39.82 16.48 -28.09
C PRO A 283 -39.68 16.16 -26.58
N VAL A 284 -38.63 15.42 -26.22
CA VAL A 284 -38.35 15.02 -24.83
C VAL A 284 -36.98 15.54 -24.39
N THR A 285 -36.87 15.96 -23.13
CA THR A 285 -35.62 16.41 -22.53
C THR A 285 -35.09 15.38 -21.52
N ILE A 286 -33.79 15.09 -21.59
CA ILE A 286 -33.05 14.28 -20.64
C ILE A 286 -32.03 15.18 -19.91
N ASN A 287 -32.16 15.26 -18.59
CA ASN A 287 -31.24 15.95 -17.71
C ASN A 287 -30.17 14.94 -17.24
N VAL A 288 -28.93 15.16 -17.67
CA VAL A 288 -27.76 14.43 -17.15
C VAL A 288 -27.19 15.17 -15.94
N PRO A 289 -26.54 14.49 -14.98
CA PRO A 289 -25.87 15.16 -13.88
C PRO A 289 -24.80 16.15 -14.36
N ALA A 290 -24.68 17.26 -13.64
CA ALA A 290 -23.69 18.32 -13.85
C ALA A 290 -22.27 17.87 -13.41
N VAL A 291 -21.73 16.86 -14.09
CA VAL A 291 -20.38 16.30 -13.87
C VAL A 291 -19.63 16.20 -15.19
N VAL A 292 -18.30 16.25 -15.13
CA VAL A 292 -17.45 16.09 -16.32
C VAL A 292 -17.49 14.64 -16.78
N GLN A 293 -18.07 14.38 -17.95
CA GLN A 293 -18.19 13.02 -18.49
C GLN A 293 -18.40 13.01 -20.02
N VAL A 294 -18.01 11.91 -20.66
CA VAL A 294 -18.32 11.61 -22.07
C VAL A 294 -19.44 10.56 -22.13
N TYR A 295 -20.45 10.82 -22.94
CA TYR A 295 -21.58 9.91 -23.17
C TYR A 295 -21.64 9.49 -24.64
N TYR A 296 -21.74 8.20 -24.90
CA TYR A 296 -22.10 7.64 -26.20
C TYR A 296 -23.62 7.44 -26.19
N VAL A 297 -24.34 8.28 -26.91
CA VAL A 297 -25.81 8.26 -26.89
C VAL A 297 -26.37 7.70 -28.19
N LEU A 298 -27.37 6.83 -28.05
CA LEU A 298 -28.16 6.31 -29.15
C LEU A 298 -29.62 6.70 -28.92
N ASN A 299 -30.16 7.54 -29.80
CA ASN A 299 -31.60 7.80 -29.82
C ASN A 299 -32.29 6.75 -30.71
N ALA A 300 -32.58 5.57 -30.15
CA ALA A 300 -33.35 4.52 -30.81
C ALA A 300 -34.88 4.73 -30.70
N SER A 301 -35.33 5.91 -30.26
CA SER A 301 -36.76 6.26 -30.27
C SER A 301 -37.23 6.67 -31.68
N THR A 302 -38.55 6.65 -31.88
CA THR A 302 -39.21 7.07 -33.13
C THR A 302 -40.08 8.31 -32.88
N GLY A 303 -40.35 9.08 -33.94
CA GLY A 303 -41.39 10.11 -33.97
C GLY A 303 -40.98 11.54 -33.54
N SER A 304 -40.05 11.71 -32.59
CA SER A 304 -39.60 13.06 -32.18
C SER A 304 -38.16 13.13 -31.65
N THR A 305 -37.65 14.35 -31.47
CA THR A 305 -36.28 14.60 -31.03
C THR A 305 -36.09 14.43 -29.53
N VAL A 306 -34.86 14.14 -29.12
CA VAL A 306 -34.47 14.10 -27.70
C VAL A 306 -33.33 15.08 -27.44
N THR A 307 -33.49 15.92 -26.42
CA THR A 307 -32.52 16.94 -26.03
C THR A 307 -31.83 16.56 -24.74
N PHE A 308 -30.50 16.58 -24.72
CA PHE A 308 -29.68 16.36 -23.53
C PHE A 308 -29.19 17.69 -22.95
N THR A 309 -29.37 17.89 -21.64
CA THR A 309 -28.93 19.09 -20.91
C THR A 309 -28.52 18.74 -19.48
N THR A 310 -27.84 19.63 -18.77
CA THR A 310 -27.65 19.54 -17.31
C THR A 310 -28.84 20.08 -16.51
N GLY A 311 -29.79 20.75 -17.18
CA GLY A 311 -30.91 21.45 -16.54
C GLY A 311 -30.55 22.81 -15.94
N ILE A 312 -29.29 23.26 -16.08
CA ILE A 312 -28.84 24.57 -15.63
C ILE A 312 -29.31 25.64 -16.62
N GLY A 313 -29.98 26.69 -16.14
CA GLY A 313 -30.43 27.80 -16.98
C GLY A 313 -29.28 28.50 -17.71
N GLY A 314 -29.40 28.67 -19.03
CA GLY A 314 -28.35 29.26 -19.88
C GLY A 314 -27.26 28.29 -20.34
N SER A 315 -27.33 27.00 -19.96
CA SER A 315 -26.41 25.97 -20.46
C SER A 315 -26.69 25.61 -21.92
N SER A 316 -25.63 25.21 -22.64
CA SER A 316 -25.78 24.61 -23.97
C SER A 316 -26.31 23.18 -23.86
N SER A 317 -27.22 22.81 -24.76
CA SER A 317 -27.81 21.47 -24.86
C SER A 317 -27.55 20.86 -26.23
N SER A 318 -27.64 19.53 -26.32
CA SER A 318 -27.46 18.79 -27.57
C SER A 318 -28.71 18.01 -27.92
N THR A 319 -29.27 18.26 -29.10
CA THR A 319 -30.50 17.62 -29.60
C THR A 319 -30.16 16.53 -30.62
N LEU A 320 -30.74 15.35 -30.44
CA LEU A 320 -30.62 14.22 -31.36
C LEU A 320 -31.96 13.92 -32.04
N ASN A 321 -31.90 13.68 -33.34
CA ASN A 321 -33.04 13.21 -34.12
C ASN A 321 -33.35 11.73 -33.83
N PRO A 322 -34.57 11.26 -34.10
CA PRO A 322 -34.91 9.83 -34.05
C PRO A 322 -33.92 8.98 -34.84
N SER A 323 -33.59 7.80 -34.33
CA SER A 323 -32.69 6.82 -34.98
C SER A 323 -31.28 7.34 -35.29
N THR A 324 -30.77 8.30 -34.49
CA THR A 324 -29.41 8.82 -34.63
C THR A 324 -28.55 8.52 -33.40
N GLN A 325 -27.23 8.56 -33.57
CA GLN A 325 -26.26 8.41 -32.49
C GLN A 325 -25.29 9.59 -32.47
N ALA A 326 -24.79 9.95 -31.29
CA ALA A 326 -23.79 10.99 -31.12
C ALA A 326 -22.88 10.70 -29.93
N ILE A 327 -21.73 11.36 -29.91
CA ILE A 327 -20.86 11.43 -28.73
C ILE A 327 -21.11 12.80 -28.11
N LEU A 328 -21.52 12.82 -26.84
CA LEU A 328 -21.75 14.04 -26.09
C LEU A 328 -20.67 14.22 -25.03
N ILE A 329 -20.20 15.46 -24.89
CA ILE A 329 -19.29 15.88 -23.84
C ILE A 329 -20.08 16.75 -22.88
N CYS A 330 -20.14 16.32 -21.62
CA CYS A 330 -20.62 17.14 -20.52
C CYS A 330 -19.39 17.74 -19.81
N ASP A 331 -19.29 19.07 -19.76
CA ASP A 331 -18.22 19.80 -19.06
C ASP A 331 -18.62 20.20 -17.62
N ALA A 332 -19.60 19.50 -17.05
CA ALA A 332 -20.34 19.82 -15.84
C ALA A 332 -21.34 20.98 -15.93
N THR A 333 -21.36 21.76 -17.03
CA THR A 333 -22.38 22.82 -17.23
C THR A 333 -23.13 22.63 -18.55
N ASN A 334 -22.40 22.50 -19.64
CA ASN A 334 -22.87 22.35 -21.00
C ASN A 334 -22.85 20.88 -21.42
N VAL A 335 -23.81 20.51 -22.27
CA VAL A 335 -23.80 19.24 -23.00
C VAL A 335 -23.60 19.56 -24.48
N LEU A 336 -22.42 19.25 -25.00
CA LEU A 336 -21.98 19.57 -26.35
C LEU A 336 -21.87 18.30 -27.19
N ASN A 337 -22.23 18.37 -28.47
CA ASN A 337 -21.92 17.30 -29.41
C ASN A 337 -20.42 17.36 -29.78
N ALA A 338 -19.72 16.24 -29.66
CA ALA A 338 -18.29 16.15 -29.97
C ALA A 338 -17.98 16.25 -31.47
N SER A 339 -18.99 16.10 -32.35
CA SER A 339 -18.85 16.27 -33.79
C SER A 339 -19.22 17.70 -34.19
N THR A 340 -18.22 18.52 -34.50
CA THR A 340 -18.41 19.91 -34.97
C THR A 340 -18.53 20.01 -36.49
N VAL A 341 -18.20 18.94 -37.23
CA VAL A 341 -18.28 18.82 -38.70
C VAL A 341 -18.61 17.39 -39.11
N ILE A 342 -19.30 17.21 -40.24
CA ILE A 342 -19.52 15.90 -40.85
C ILE A 342 -18.18 15.42 -41.44
N THR A 343 -17.47 14.55 -40.73
CA THR A 343 -16.23 13.93 -41.22
C THR A 343 -16.56 12.57 -41.82
N GLY A 344 -16.24 12.35 -43.11
CA GLY A 344 -16.41 11.05 -43.77
C GLY A 344 -17.80 10.75 -44.32
N GLY A 345 -18.71 11.71 -44.36
CA GLY A 345 -20.00 11.55 -45.04
C GLY A 345 -19.83 11.51 -46.56
N SER A 346 -20.26 10.42 -47.21
CA SER A 346 -20.27 10.31 -48.67
C SER A 346 -21.45 11.00 -49.35
N ALA A 347 -22.49 11.36 -48.58
CA ALA A 347 -23.65 12.12 -49.04
C ALA A 347 -24.26 12.93 -47.88
N ILE A 348 -24.83 14.10 -48.19
CA ILE A 348 -25.65 14.91 -47.26
C ILE A 348 -27.08 14.85 -47.78
N THR A 349 -27.97 14.18 -47.03
CA THR A 349 -29.41 14.15 -47.31
C THR A 349 -30.12 15.14 -46.40
N LEU A 350 -30.84 16.08 -47.01
CA LEU A 350 -31.67 17.05 -46.30
C LEU A 350 -33.12 16.56 -46.25
N ILE A 351 -33.87 16.95 -45.21
CA ILE A 351 -35.33 16.78 -45.18
C ILE A 351 -36.02 17.65 -46.25
N ASN A 352 -37.29 17.41 -46.53
CA ASN A 352 -38.06 18.31 -47.39
C ASN A 352 -38.40 19.59 -46.61
N GLY A 353 -37.85 20.72 -47.05
CA GLY A 353 -38.14 22.04 -46.48
C GLY A 353 -39.13 22.82 -47.34
N SER A 354 -39.42 24.05 -46.94
CA SER A 354 -40.21 25.01 -47.72
C SER A 354 -39.48 26.34 -47.84
N ALA A 355 -40.01 27.27 -48.64
CA ALA A 355 -39.44 28.62 -48.71
C ALA A 355 -39.42 29.34 -47.34
N ALA A 356 -40.40 29.07 -46.48
CA ALA A 356 -40.48 29.65 -45.13
C ALA A 356 -39.57 28.95 -44.11
N ALA A 357 -39.16 27.72 -44.40
CA ALA A 357 -38.32 26.89 -43.53
C ALA A 357 -37.42 25.99 -44.39
N PRO A 358 -36.36 26.55 -45.01
CA PRO A 358 -35.41 25.78 -45.79
C PRO A 358 -34.67 24.75 -44.93
N SER A 359 -34.38 23.59 -45.53
CA SER A 359 -33.73 22.47 -44.85
C SER A 359 -32.26 22.71 -44.56
N LEU A 360 -31.60 23.51 -45.39
CA LEU A 360 -30.27 24.04 -45.13
C LEU A 360 -30.42 25.55 -44.91
N ASN A 361 -30.19 26.01 -43.68
CA ASN A 361 -30.36 27.39 -43.28
C ASN A 361 -29.21 27.85 -42.36
N PHE A 362 -29.23 29.13 -41.98
CA PHE A 362 -28.25 29.71 -41.09
C PHE A 362 -28.79 29.75 -39.66
N SER A 363 -27.93 29.54 -38.67
CA SER A 363 -28.34 29.54 -37.25
C SER A 363 -28.97 30.86 -36.78
N GLY A 364 -28.67 31.98 -37.45
CA GLY A 364 -29.26 33.30 -37.19
C GLY A 364 -30.39 33.70 -38.14
N ASP A 365 -30.63 32.92 -39.20
CA ASP A 365 -31.70 33.15 -40.17
C ASP A 365 -32.19 31.80 -40.70
N VAL A 366 -33.28 31.32 -40.10
CA VAL A 366 -33.89 30.03 -40.43
C VAL A 366 -34.75 30.09 -41.69
N THR A 367 -34.86 31.26 -42.32
CA THR A 367 -35.77 31.51 -43.46
C THR A 367 -35.03 31.68 -44.79
N THR A 368 -33.71 31.93 -44.73
CA THR A 368 -32.82 31.99 -45.89
C THR A 368 -32.04 30.68 -46.04
N GLY A 369 -32.09 30.07 -47.22
CA GLY A 369 -31.47 28.75 -47.40
C GLY A 369 -31.85 27.96 -48.64
N LEU A 370 -31.57 26.66 -48.61
CA LEU A 370 -31.94 25.68 -49.67
C LEU A 370 -33.06 24.76 -49.20
N TYR A 371 -34.01 24.49 -50.08
CA TYR A 371 -35.13 23.59 -49.83
C TYR A 371 -35.50 22.77 -51.05
N PHE A 372 -36.29 21.72 -50.84
CA PHE A 372 -36.84 20.90 -51.92
C PHE A 372 -38.13 21.52 -52.45
N ALA A 373 -38.09 22.05 -53.67
CA ALA A 373 -39.21 22.72 -54.32
C ALA A 373 -39.97 21.74 -55.23
N ALA A 374 -40.62 20.74 -54.63
CA ALA A 374 -41.53 19.80 -55.32
C ALA A 374 -40.94 19.14 -56.59
N GLY A 375 -39.66 18.75 -56.54
CA GLY A 375 -38.93 18.16 -57.66
C GLY A 375 -37.69 18.96 -58.07
N ASP A 376 -37.68 20.25 -57.71
CA ASP A 376 -36.61 21.19 -58.05
C ASP A 376 -35.79 21.58 -56.81
N LEU A 377 -34.62 22.18 -57.04
CA LEU A 377 -33.82 22.82 -55.99
C LEU A 377 -34.29 24.27 -55.80
N GLY A 378 -34.83 24.58 -54.62
CA GLY A 378 -35.31 25.91 -54.28
C GLY A 378 -34.34 26.68 -53.38
N PHE A 379 -34.26 27.98 -53.61
CA PHE A 379 -33.50 28.93 -52.81
C PHE A 379 -34.48 29.93 -52.21
N SER A 380 -34.44 30.08 -50.89
CA SER A 380 -35.25 31.08 -50.19
C SER A 380 -34.38 32.15 -49.57
N ILE A 381 -34.92 33.37 -49.53
CA ILE A 381 -34.36 34.50 -48.80
C ILE A 381 -35.50 35.14 -48.01
N ASN A 382 -35.29 35.36 -46.71
CA ASN A 382 -36.28 35.97 -45.82
C ASN A 382 -37.68 35.31 -45.91
N GLY A 383 -37.71 33.99 -46.05
CA GLY A 383 -38.94 33.19 -46.07
C GLY A 383 -39.66 33.11 -47.42
N THR A 384 -39.11 33.74 -48.46
CA THR A 384 -39.70 33.77 -49.82
C THR A 384 -38.82 33.04 -50.81
N SER A 385 -39.43 32.33 -51.78
CA SER A 385 -38.70 31.67 -52.86
C SER A 385 -38.17 32.71 -53.85
N GLU A 386 -36.86 32.78 -54.03
CA GLU A 386 -36.22 33.74 -54.95
C GLU A 386 -35.71 33.07 -56.22
N MET A 387 -35.36 31.78 -56.15
CA MET A 387 -34.80 31.04 -57.27
C MET A 387 -35.16 29.56 -57.17
N THR A 388 -35.52 28.96 -58.30
CA THR A 388 -35.70 27.50 -58.42
C THR A 388 -34.94 26.98 -59.62
N LEU A 389 -34.22 25.88 -59.43
CA LEU A 389 -33.51 25.17 -60.49
C LEU A 389 -34.15 23.79 -60.68
N GLY A 390 -34.82 23.64 -61.83
CA GLY A 390 -35.48 22.41 -62.20
C GLY A 390 -34.95 21.81 -63.51
N SER A 391 -35.55 20.70 -63.93
CA SER A 391 -35.21 20.04 -65.20
C SER A 391 -35.44 20.92 -66.44
N GLY A 392 -36.33 21.91 -66.33
CA GLY A 392 -36.64 22.89 -67.39
C GLY A 392 -35.74 24.13 -67.39
N GLY A 393 -34.82 24.27 -66.44
CA GLY A 393 -33.90 25.41 -66.34
C GLY A 393 -34.04 26.21 -65.04
N LEU A 394 -33.44 27.39 -65.03
CA LEU A 394 -33.38 28.30 -63.89
C LEU A 394 -34.53 29.31 -63.94
N THR A 395 -35.32 29.40 -62.87
CA THR A 395 -36.32 30.45 -62.68
C THR A 395 -35.87 31.38 -61.57
N VAL A 396 -35.89 32.70 -61.82
CA VAL A 396 -35.57 33.73 -60.83
C VAL A 396 -36.81 34.60 -60.63
N VAL A 397 -37.40 34.55 -59.44
CA VAL A 397 -38.72 35.14 -59.15
C VAL A 397 -38.65 36.68 -59.17
N SER A 398 -37.58 37.25 -58.63
CA SER A 398 -37.37 38.70 -58.56
C SER A 398 -36.54 39.28 -59.72
N GLY A 399 -36.28 38.48 -60.77
CA GLY A 399 -35.46 38.87 -61.92
C GLY A 399 -33.96 38.98 -61.61
N ILE A 400 -33.14 39.28 -62.64
CA ILE A 400 -31.69 39.49 -62.48
C ILE A 400 -31.39 40.97 -62.69
N SER A 401 -30.81 41.62 -61.67
CA SER A 401 -30.39 43.02 -61.78
C SER A 401 -29.29 43.18 -62.82
N GLY A 402 -29.49 44.09 -63.78
CA GLY A 402 -28.51 44.40 -64.83
C GLY A 402 -28.48 43.43 -66.02
N GLY A 403 -29.40 42.46 -66.11
CA GLY A 403 -29.48 41.53 -67.23
C GLY A 403 -30.18 42.13 -68.45
N THR A 404 -29.54 42.07 -69.62
CA THR A 404 -30.25 42.05 -70.91
C THR A 404 -30.39 40.59 -71.32
N PHE A 405 -31.63 40.10 -71.40
CA PHE A 405 -31.93 38.72 -71.75
C PHE A 405 -32.31 38.63 -73.24
N PRO A 406 -31.79 37.65 -73.99
CA PRO A 406 -32.27 37.35 -75.34
C PRO A 406 -33.67 36.71 -75.34
#